data_AF-A0A2J0L909-F1
#
_entry.id   AF-A0A2J0L909-F1
#
_cell.length_a   1.000
_cell.length_b   1.000
_cell.length_c   1.000
_cell.angle_alpha   90.00
_cell.angle_beta   90.00
_cell.angle_gamma   90.00
#
_symmetry.space_group_name_H-M   'P 1'
#
loop_
_entity.id
_entity.type
_entity.pdbx_description
1 polymer ?
#
loop_
_entity_poly.entity_id
_entity_poly.type
_entity_poly.pdbx_seq_one_letter_code
_entity_poly.pdbx_strand_id
1 'polypeptide(L)'
;MKLIFLGTNGWFDNKIGNTVCVLLESEKYYIIFDAGNGIYKLPSFIKSEKPIFLFLSHLHLDHIFGLHILPSFKFRNKFNIFCARGLKKHLKRIIDHPYAMSVLNKIRTFFKENPDADF
;
A
#
# COMPACT_ATOMS: atom_id res chain seq x y z
N MET A 1 18.96 -6.69 -4.87
CA MET A 1 17.61 -6.51 -4.28
C MET A 1 17.77 -6.23 -2.79
N LYS A 2 16.92 -5.39 -2.19
CA LYS A 2 17.00 -5.01 -0.78
C LYS A 2 15.61 -5.01 -0.14
N LEU A 3 15.46 -5.69 0.99
CA LEU A 3 14.21 -5.70 1.78
C LEU A 3 14.36 -4.76 2.98
N ILE A 4 13.35 -3.92 3.21
CA ILE A 4 13.36 -2.86 4.22
C ILE A 4 12.05 -2.94 5.00
N PHE A 5 12.15 -3.14 6.31
CA PHE A 5 10.98 -3.14 7.20
C PHE A 5 10.68 -1.72 7.68
N LEU A 6 9.61 -1.13 7.15
CA LEU A 6 9.16 0.21 7.54
C LEU A 6 8.27 0.16 8.79
N GLY A 7 7.56 -0.96 9.00
CA GLY A 7 6.83 -1.29 10.22
C GLY A 7 6.80 -2.81 10.41
N THR A 8 6.89 -3.25 11.66
CA THR A 8 6.98 -4.67 12.04
C THR A 8 5.97 -5.07 13.11
N ASN A 9 5.16 -4.13 13.61
CA ASN A 9 4.13 -4.45 14.58
C ASN A 9 2.87 -4.95 13.86
N GLY A 10 2.11 -5.82 14.54
CA GLY A 10 0.71 -6.07 14.18
C GLY A 10 -0.23 -5.18 15.00
N TRP A 11 -1.51 -5.14 14.64
CA TRP A 11 -2.64 -4.47 15.32
C TRP A 11 -2.50 -2.96 15.57
N PHE A 12 -1.45 -2.50 16.26
CA PHE A 12 -1.26 -1.09 16.63
C PHE A 12 0.23 -0.69 16.74
N ASP A 13 0.47 0.61 16.64
CA ASP A 13 1.78 1.24 16.84
C ASP A 13 2.17 1.27 18.32
N ASN A 14 3.48 1.29 18.61
CA ASN A 14 3.99 1.57 19.94
C ASN A 14 5.24 2.46 19.87
N LYS A 15 5.86 2.72 21.03
CA LYS A 15 7.03 3.62 21.12
C LYS A 15 8.23 3.19 20.27
N ILE A 16 8.31 1.92 19.87
CA ILE A 16 9.46 1.34 19.18
C ILE A 16 9.14 0.84 17.77
N GLY A 17 7.88 0.91 17.33
CA GLY A 17 7.48 0.32 16.06
C GLY A 17 6.11 0.79 15.55
N ASN A 18 5.93 0.64 14.25
CA ASN A 18 4.67 0.95 13.56
C ASN A 18 4.04 -0.33 13.00
N THR A 19 2.74 -0.29 12.70
CA THR A 19 2.07 -1.39 12.03
C THR A 19 2.68 -1.69 10.66
N VAL A 20 2.48 -2.94 10.23
CA VAL A 20 3.23 -3.57 9.16
C VAL A 20 3.29 -2.76 7.87
N CYS A 21 4.51 -2.60 7.36
CA CYS A 21 4.77 -2.08 6.03
C CYS A 21 6.18 -2.51 5.63
N VAL A 22 6.33 -3.20 4.51
CA VAL A 22 7.63 -3.70 4.04
C VAL A 22 7.87 -3.23 2.62
N LEU A 23 9.06 -2.70 2.36
CA LEU A 23 9.52 -2.28 1.04
C LEU A 23 10.58 -3.25 0.51
N LEU A 24 10.35 -3.81 -0.66
CA LEU A 24 11.34 -4.47 -1.48
C LEU A 24 11.79 -3.53 -2.59
N GLU A 25 13.04 -3.14 -2.55
CA GLU A 25 13.71 -2.37 -3.59
C GLU A 25 14.45 -3.29 -4.56
N SER A 26 14.18 -3.09 -5.85
CA SER A 26 14.91 -3.71 -6.95
C SER A 26 15.46 -2.65 -7.91
N GLU A 27 16.25 -3.08 -8.89
CA GLU A 27 16.75 -2.20 -9.93
C GLU A 27 15.62 -1.60 -10.78
N LYS A 28 14.52 -2.33 -10.98
CA LYS A 28 13.44 -1.93 -11.91
C LYS A 28 12.19 -1.41 -11.21
N TYR A 29 11.93 -1.83 -9.98
CA TYR A 29 10.65 -1.59 -9.29
C TYR A 29 10.82 -1.42 -7.79
N TYR A 30 9.85 -0.73 -7.18
CA TYR A 30 9.57 -0.81 -5.75
C TYR A 30 8.33 -1.67 -5.54
N ILE A 31 8.42 -2.62 -4.60
CA ILE A 31 7.28 -3.45 -4.19
C ILE A 31 7.04 -3.20 -2.72
N ILE A 32 5.81 -2.89 -2.35
CA ILE A 32 5.40 -2.64 -0.97
C ILE A 32 4.42 -3.73 -0.57
N PHE A 33 4.62 -4.32 0.59
CA PHE A 33 3.72 -5.27 1.22
C PHE A 33 3.06 -4.60 2.42
N ASP A 34 1.75 -4.49 2.34
CA ASP A 34 0.88 -3.77 3.27
C ASP A 34 1.21 -2.28 3.47
N ALA A 35 0.19 -1.53 3.87
CA ALA A 35 0.21 -0.09 4.06
C ALA A 35 -0.29 0.26 5.46
N GLY A 36 0.22 -0.42 6.47
CA GLY A 36 0.11 0.02 7.86
C GLY A 36 0.78 1.37 8.09
N ASN A 37 0.78 1.83 9.34
CA ASN A 37 1.26 3.17 9.66
C ASN A 37 2.75 3.33 9.35
N GLY A 38 3.55 2.25 9.31
CA GLY A 38 4.97 2.29 8.90
C GLY A 38 5.20 2.92 7.52
N ILE A 39 4.18 2.98 6.66
CA ILE A 39 4.28 3.59 5.33
C ILE A 39 4.68 5.07 5.35
N TYR A 40 4.53 5.80 6.47
CA TYR A 40 4.96 7.20 6.56
C TYR A 40 6.46 7.39 6.27
N LYS A 41 7.27 6.34 6.47
CA LYS A 41 8.72 6.34 6.22
C LYS A 41 9.05 6.18 4.73
N LEU A 42 8.11 5.69 3.91
CA LEU A 42 8.31 5.33 2.50
C LEU A 42 8.97 6.45 1.66
N PRO A 43 8.59 7.74 1.78
CA PRO A 43 9.20 8.79 0.96
C PRO A 43 10.72 8.94 1.14
N SER A 44 11.27 8.54 2.29
CA SER A 44 12.71 8.57 2.52
C SER A 44 13.48 7.49 1.74
N PHE A 45 12.80 6.47 1.21
CA PHE A 45 13.39 5.34 0.49
C PHE A 45 13.13 5.36 -1.02
N ILE A 46 12.12 6.09 -1.51
CA ILE A 46 11.87 6.22 -2.95
C ILE A 46 12.84 7.26 -3.53
N LYS A 47 13.91 6.80 -4.18
CA LYS A 47 14.99 7.65 -4.71
C LYS A 47 15.00 7.83 -6.23
N SER A 48 14.13 7.13 -6.93
CA SER A 48 14.07 7.10 -8.40
C SER A 48 12.65 6.90 -8.88
N GLU A 49 12.36 7.29 -10.12
CA GLU A 49 11.01 7.25 -10.72
C GLU A 49 10.62 5.85 -11.25
N LYS A 50 10.99 4.79 -10.51
CA LYS A 50 10.61 3.40 -10.84
C LYS A 50 9.13 3.15 -10.53
N PRO A 51 8.43 2.24 -11.24
CA PRO A 51 7.07 1.85 -10.86
C PRO A 51 6.99 1.32 -9.42
N ILE A 52 5.92 1.68 -8.72
CA ILE A 52 5.60 1.22 -7.37
C ILE A 52 4.40 0.27 -7.46
N PHE A 53 4.53 -0.89 -6.83
CA PHE A 53 3.44 -1.87 -6.67
C PHE A 53 3.19 -2.10 -5.18
N LEU A 54 1.99 -1.81 -4.72
CA LEU A 54 1.56 -2.04 -3.33
C LEU A 54 0.60 -3.21 -3.29
N PHE A 55 0.96 -4.27 -2.58
CA PHE A 55 0.12 -5.45 -2.35
C PHE A 55 -0.43 -5.44 -0.93
N LEU A 56 -1.75 -5.48 -0.80
CA LEU A 56 -2.44 -5.60 0.47
C LEU A 56 -2.80 -7.06 0.70
N SER A 57 -2.37 -7.62 1.83
CA SER A 57 -2.66 -8.99 2.23
C SER A 57 -4.15 -9.17 2.55
N HIS A 58 -4.73 -8.24 3.32
CA HIS A 58 -6.15 -8.17 3.67
C HIS A 58 -6.53 -6.74 4.10
N LEU A 59 -7.77 -6.51 4.55
CA LEU A 59 -8.30 -5.18 4.84
C LEU A 59 -8.45 -4.84 6.32
N HIS A 60 -7.73 -5.52 7.22
CA HIS A 60 -7.65 -5.02 8.60
C HIS A 60 -6.96 -3.66 8.63
N LEU A 61 -7.42 -2.78 9.53
CA LEU A 61 -6.96 -1.40 9.56
C LEU A 61 -5.45 -1.30 9.77
N ASP A 62 -4.84 -2.15 10.57
CA ASP A 62 -3.39 -2.14 10.78
C ASP A 62 -2.55 -2.43 9.52
N HIS A 63 -3.17 -2.98 8.47
CA HIS A 63 -2.55 -3.22 7.16
C HIS A 63 -2.90 -2.16 6.10
N ILE A 64 -3.92 -1.33 6.32
CA ILE A 64 -4.42 -0.36 5.32
C ILE A 64 -4.52 1.06 5.84
N PHE A 65 -4.35 1.29 7.14
CA PHE A 65 -4.56 2.58 7.78
C PHE A 65 -3.72 3.64 7.09
N GLY A 66 -2.43 3.37 6.85
CA GLY A 66 -1.49 4.29 6.19
C GLY A 66 -1.88 4.71 4.77
N LEU A 67 -2.88 4.08 4.13
CA LEU A 67 -3.40 4.56 2.85
C LEU A 67 -3.96 5.99 2.93
N HIS A 68 -4.46 6.42 4.08
CA HIS A 68 -5.03 7.76 4.26
C HIS A 68 -3.99 8.88 4.07
N ILE A 69 -2.69 8.62 4.29
CA ILE A 69 -1.61 9.59 4.10
C ILE A 69 -0.97 9.56 2.71
N LEU A 70 -1.33 8.60 1.85
CA LEU A 70 -0.78 8.53 0.49
C LEU A 70 -0.92 9.83 -0.33
N PRO A 71 -2.01 10.62 -0.21
CA PRO A 71 -2.08 11.89 -0.92
C PRO A 71 -0.97 12.88 -0.58
N SER A 72 -0.40 12.80 0.63
CA SER A 72 0.72 13.66 1.07
C SER A 72 2.03 13.36 0.35
N PHE A 73 2.15 12.18 -0.28
CA PHE A 73 3.36 11.75 -0.95
C PHE A 73 3.49 12.42 -2.33
N LYS A 74 4.62 13.11 -2.54
CA LYS A 74 4.97 13.83 -3.76
C LYS A 74 5.71 12.94 -4.78
N PHE A 75 5.21 11.73 -4.98
CA PHE A 75 5.80 10.79 -5.95
C PHE A 75 5.42 11.15 -7.38
N ARG A 76 6.39 11.07 -8.30
CA ARG A 76 6.18 11.07 -9.76
C ARG A 76 6.00 9.65 -10.32
N ASN A 77 6.26 8.64 -9.49
CA ASN A 77 6.20 7.24 -9.82
C ASN A 77 4.78 6.81 -10.23
N LYS A 78 4.68 5.88 -11.18
CA LYS A 78 3.44 5.13 -11.42
C LYS A 78 3.16 4.24 -10.20
N PHE A 79 2.07 4.51 -9.49
CA PHE A 79 1.66 3.78 -8.29
C PHE A 79 0.49 2.85 -8.60
N ASN A 80 0.60 1.56 -8.23
CA ASN A 80 -0.43 0.55 -8.45
C ASN A 80 -0.75 -0.14 -7.13
N ILE A 81 -2.03 -0.33 -6.82
CA ILE A 81 -2.49 -0.97 -5.57
C ILE A 81 -3.27 -2.24 -5.90
N PHE A 82 -2.92 -3.33 -5.22
CA PHE A 82 -3.50 -4.66 -5.37
C PHE A 82 -4.10 -5.10 -4.03
N CYS A 83 -5.28 -5.71 -4.06
CA CYS A 83 -5.97 -6.30 -2.90
C CYS A 83 -6.72 -7.54 -3.36
N ALA A 84 -7.08 -8.47 -2.48
CA ALA A 84 -7.77 -9.70 -2.91
C ALA A 84 -9.07 -9.44 -3.71
N ARG A 85 -9.45 -10.41 -4.55
CA ARG A 85 -10.68 -10.35 -5.37
C ARG A 85 -11.90 -10.08 -4.48
N GLY A 86 -12.83 -9.25 -4.96
CA GLY A 86 -14.04 -8.87 -4.22
C GLY A 86 -13.84 -7.78 -3.16
N LEU A 87 -12.59 -7.49 -2.74
CA LEU A 87 -12.32 -6.51 -1.69
C LEU A 87 -12.24 -5.06 -2.18
N LYS A 88 -12.15 -4.84 -3.51
CA LYS A 88 -12.04 -3.51 -4.11
C LYS A 88 -13.10 -2.51 -3.64
N LYS A 89 -14.37 -2.94 -3.51
CA LYS A 89 -15.46 -2.06 -3.06
C LYS A 89 -15.30 -1.62 -1.59
N HIS A 90 -14.80 -2.51 -0.74
CA HIS A 90 -14.56 -2.26 0.67
C HIS A 90 -13.36 -1.36 0.86
N LEU A 91 -12.26 -1.66 0.17
CA LEU A 91 -11.07 -0.83 0.14
C LEU A 91 -11.41 0.60 -0.34
N LYS A 92 -12.10 0.72 -1.48
CA LYS A 92 -12.53 2.01 -2.04
C LYS A 92 -13.31 2.83 -1.03
N ARG A 93 -14.21 2.20 -0.27
CA ARG A 93 -15.01 2.91 0.75
C ARG A 93 -14.13 3.55 1.82
N ILE A 94 -13.11 2.84 2.31
CA ILE A 94 -12.25 3.33 3.40
C ILE A 94 -11.27 4.42 2.92
N ILE A 95 -10.80 4.33 1.69
CA ILE A 95 -9.78 5.26 1.13
C ILE A 95 -10.39 6.41 0.31
N ASP A 96 -11.69 6.62 0.45
CA ASP A 96 -12.44 7.66 -0.24
C ASP A 96 -13.38 8.37 0.75
N HIS A 97 -14.04 9.42 0.29
CA HIS A 97 -15.02 10.14 1.10
C HIS A 97 -16.13 9.19 1.62
N PRO A 98 -16.57 9.31 2.89
CA PRO A 98 -16.21 10.32 3.89
C PRO A 98 -15.01 9.96 4.78
N TYR A 99 -14.36 8.82 4.57
CA TYR A 99 -13.38 8.29 5.53
C TYR A 99 -11.96 8.79 5.26
N ALA A 100 -11.61 9.10 4.02
CA ALA A 100 -10.31 9.62 3.65
C ALA A 100 -10.41 10.60 2.48
N MET A 101 -9.32 11.36 2.28
CA MET A 101 -9.16 12.13 1.05
C MET A 101 -8.98 11.17 -0.13
N SER A 102 -9.78 11.36 -1.18
CA SER A 102 -9.82 10.45 -2.32
C SER A 102 -8.44 10.24 -2.94
N VAL A 103 -7.95 9.00 -2.86
CA VAL A 103 -6.72 8.56 -3.55
C VAL A 103 -7.00 7.98 -4.93
N LEU A 104 -8.26 7.92 -5.37
CA LEU A 104 -8.70 7.13 -6.53
C LEU A 104 -8.04 7.53 -7.85
N ASN A 105 -7.73 8.81 -8.04
CA ASN A 105 -7.05 9.29 -9.25
C ASN A 105 -5.62 8.76 -9.39
N LYS A 106 -5.02 8.24 -8.30
CA LYS A 106 -3.70 7.60 -8.28
C LYS A 106 -3.77 6.07 -8.29
N ILE A 107 -4.96 5.47 -8.21
CA ILE A 107 -5.12 4.02 -8.05
C ILE A 107 -5.50 3.38 -9.38
N ARG A 108 -4.56 2.66 -9.99
CA ARG A 108 -4.88 1.64 -11.00
C ARG A 108 -4.99 0.29 -10.29
N THR A 109 -6.22 -0.18 -10.06
CA THR A 109 -6.46 -1.56 -9.63
C THR A 109 -6.42 -2.46 -10.87
N PHE A 110 -5.46 -3.38 -10.96
CA PHE A 110 -5.49 -4.44 -11.97
C PHE A 110 -5.77 -5.77 -11.28
N PHE A 111 -6.95 -6.31 -11.53
CA PHE A 111 -7.11 -7.75 -11.71
C PHE A 111 -7.58 -7.91 -13.15
N LYS A 112 -6.83 -8.67 -13.95
CA LYS A 112 -7.47 -9.35 -15.07
C LYS A 112 -8.49 -10.27 -14.40
N GLU A 113 -9.77 -10.11 -14.72
CA GLU A 113 -10.74 -11.16 -14.41
C GLU A 113 -10.18 -12.43 -15.03
N ASN A 114 -9.70 -13.35 -14.20
CA ASN A 114 -9.49 -14.71 -14.63
C ASN A 114 -10.78 -15.43 -14.20
N PRO A 115 -11.70 -15.71 -15.14
CA PRO A 115 -12.94 -16.41 -14.82
C PRO A 115 -12.69 -17.80 -14.20
N ASP A 116 -11.48 -18.35 -14.38
CA ASP A 116 -11.14 -19.73 -14.01
C ASP A 116 -10.25 -19.87 -12.75
N ALA A 117 -10.06 -18.81 -11.97
CA ALA A 117 -9.32 -18.91 -10.71
C ALA A 117 -10.26 -19.25 -9.55
N ASP A 118 -10.56 -20.55 -9.42
CA ASP A 118 -11.16 -21.15 -8.24
C ASP A 118 -10.13 -21.18 -7.09
N PHE A 119 -10.45 -20.48 -6.00
CA PHE A 119 -9.96 -20.75 -4.65
C PHE A 119 -11.15 -20.63 -3.69
#